data_AF-A0A353UEX9-F1
#
_entry.id   AF-A0A353UEX9-F1
#
_cell.length_a   1.000
_cell.length_b   1.000
_cell.length_c   1.000
_cell.angle_alpha   90.00
_cell.angle_beta   90.00
_cell.angle_gamma   90.00
#
_symmetry.space_group_name_H-M   'P 1'
#
loop_
_entity.id
_entity.type
_entity.pdbx_description
1 polymer ?
#
loop_
_entity_poly.entity_id
_entity_poly.type
_entity_poly.pdbx_seq_one_letter_code
_entity_poly.pdbx_strand_id
1 'polypeptide(L)' 'ERFFNIGISEQDLIGTAGGLALTGKLPFASTFAVFETGRAWEQIRQTISYSSLNVKLVATHSGITVAEDGASHQ' A
#
# COMPACT_ATOMS: atom_id res chain seq x y z
N GLU A 1 11.45 -6.86 -16.29
CA GLU A 1 11.47 -6.13 -15.00
C GLU A 1 10.06 -6.17 -14.39
N ARG A 2 9.92 -6.35 -13.07
CA ARG A 2 8.61 -6.49 -12.38
C ARG A 2 8.56 -5.77 -11.02
N PHE A 3 9.51 -4.89 -10.77
CA PHE A 3 9.60 -4.09 -9.55
C PHE A 3 9.42 -2.62 -9.92
N PHE A 4 8.54 -1.93 -9.19
CA PHE A 4 8.21 -0.53 -9.42
C PHE A 4 8.34 0.22 -8.11
N ASN A 5 9.25 1.18 -8.05
CA ASN A 5 9.37 2.11 -6.93
C ASN A 5 8.58 3.38 -7.27
N ILE A 6 7.57 3.68 -6.46
CA ILE A 6 6.62 4.79 -6.66
C ILE A 6 7.01 6.02 -5.81
N GLY A 7 8.17 5.97 -5.12
CA GLY A 7 8.61 7.04 -4.22
C GLY A 7 7.75 7.15 -2.96
N ILE A 8 7.76 8.32 -2.33
CA ILE A 8 7.00 8.61 -1.09
C ILE A 8 5.58 9.06 -1.48
N SER A 9 4.84 8.16 -2.11
CA SER A 9 3.49 8.43 -2.64
C SER A 9 2.60 7.19 -2.50
N GLU A 10 2.20 6.88 -1.27
CA GLU A 10 1.46 5.66 -0.96
C GLU A 10 0.07 5.64 -1.59
N GLN A 11 -0.56 6.80 -1.77
CA GLN A 11 -1.84 6.92 -2.48
C GLN A 11 -1.69 6.53 -3.95
N ASP A 12 -0.61 6.98 -4.60
CA ASP A 12 -0.28 6.62 -5.99
C ASP A 12 0.19 5.16 -6.12
N LEU A 13 0.92 4.65 -5.12
CA LEU A 13 1.28 3.22 -5.04
C LEU A 13 0.03 2.34 -5.12
N ILE A 14 -1.02 2.67 -4.35
CA ILE A 14 -2.28 1.92 -4.36
C ILE A 14 -3.04 2.11 -5.68
N GLY A 15 -3.08 3.32 -6.22
CA GLY A 15 -3.70 3.58 -7.53
C GLY A 15 -3.05 2.79 -8.65
N THR A 16 -1.70 2.82 -8.71
CA THR A 16 -0.88 2.07 -9.66
C THR A 16 -1.08 0.56 -9.49
N ALA A 17 -1.10 0.05 -8.25
CA ALA A 17 -1.39 -1.36 -7.99
C ALA A 17 -2.80 -1.75 -8.46
N GLY A 18 -3.81 -0.91 -8.25
CA GLY A 18 -5.16 -1.12 -8.78
C GLY A 18 -5.16 -1.21 -10.31
N GLY A 19 -4.48 -0.30 -11.00
CA GLY A 19 -4.31 -0.34 -12.45
C GLY A 19 -3.61 -1.63 -12.94
N LEU A 20 -2.55 -2.05 -12.26
CA LEU A 20 -1.85 -3.29 -12.59
C LEU A 20 -2.75 -4.52 -12.42
N ALA A 21 -3.57 -4.57 -11.37
CA ALA A 21 -4.53 -5.66 -11.17
C ALA A 21 -5.58 -5.72 -12.30
N LEU A 22 -6.07 -4.57 -12.77
CA LEU A 22 -7.00 -4.50 -13.91
C LEU A 22 -6.39 -5.04 -15.22
N THR A 23 -5.07 -4.94 -15.38
CA THR A 23 -4.35 -5.49 -16.55
C THR A 23 -3.97 -6.97 -16.39
N GLY A 24 -4.55 -7.67 -15.41
CA GLY A 24 -4.33 -9.09 -15.17
C GLY A 24 -3.01 -9.43 -14.48
N LYS A 25 -2.35 -8.45 -13.84
CA LYS A 25 -1.18 -8.70 -12.99
C LYS A 25 -1.60 -8.98 -11.56
N LEU A 26 -0.68 -9.54 -10.78
CA LEU A 26 -0.85 -9.81 -9.34
C LEU A 26 0.11 -8.91 -8.55
N PRO A 27 -0.25 -7.63 -8.34
CA PRO A 27 0.63 -6.67 -7.68
C PRO A 27 0.69 -6.92 -6.17
N PHE A 28 1.89 -6.75 -5.62
CA PHE A 28 2.15 -6.66 -4.19
C PHE A 28 2.58 -5.22 -3.90
N ALA A 29 1.74 -4.47 -3.20
CA ALA A 29 2.05 -3.11 -2.75
C ALA A 29 2.62 -3.21 -1.33
N SER A 30 3.81 -2.65 -1.09
CA SER A 30 4.45 -2.70 0.22
C SER A 30 4.85 -1.31 0.68
N THR A 31 4.46 -0.97 1.91
CA THR A 31 4.88 0.23 2.64
C THR A 31 4.75 0.00 4.16
N PHE A 32 4.96 1.02 4.97
CA PHE A 32 4.76 0.93 6.42
C PHE A 32 3.28 0.93 6.75
N ALA A 33 2.90 0.19 7.78
CA ALA A 33 1.51 0.01 8.18
C ALA A 33 0.81 1.36 8.39
N VAL A 34 1.44 2.31 9.09
CA VAL A 34 0.87 3.63 9.32
C VAL A 34 0.55 4.40 8.03
N PHE A 35 1.38 4.27 6.99
CA PHE A 35 1.15 4.94 5.72
C PHE A 35 0.12 4.19 4.87
N GLU A 36 0.13 2.86 4.90
CA GLU A 36 -0.83 2.05 4.16
C GLU A 36 -2.25 2.20 4.73
N THR A 37 -2.41 2.04 6.05
CA THR A 37 -3.72 2.10 6.71
C THR A 37 -4.18 3.50 7.06
N GLY A 38 -3.28 4.49 7.07
CA GLY A 38 -3.60 5.89 7.33
C GLY A 38 -3.64 6.70 6.05
N ARG A 39 -2.45 6.97 5.47
CA ARG A 39 -2.29 7.89 4.32
C ARG A 39 -2.98 7.39 3.05
N ALA A 40 -2.94 6.08 2.78
CA ALA A 40 -3.49 5.48 1.56
C ALA A 40 -4.87 4.82 1.74
N TRP A 41 -5.49 4.97 2.92
CA TRP A 41 -6.71 4.28 3.28
C TRP A 41 -7.88 4.52 2.31
N GLU A 42 -8.07 5.77 1.90
CA GLU A 42 -9.16 6.13 0.99
C GLU A 42 -8.98 5.43 -0.38
N GLN A 43 -7.77 5.42 -0.92
CA GLN A 43 -7.45 4.76 -2.19
C GLN A 43 -7.62 3.25 -2.08
N ILE A 44 -7.22 2.63 -0.96
CA ILE A 44 -7.47 1.21 -0.71
C ILE A 44 -8.98 0.93 -0.72
N ARG A 45 -9.76 1.73 0.01
CA ARG A 45 -11.21 1.56 0.11
C ARG A 45 -11.90 1.72 -1.23
N GLN A 46 -11.63 2.82 -1.94
CA GLN A 46 -12.34 3.22 -3.15
C GLN A 46 -11.86 2.46 -4.39
N THR A 47 -10.55 2.27 -4.53
CA THR A 47 -10.00 1.66 -5.75
C THR A 47 -9.94 0.15 -5.62
N ILE A 48 -9.42 -0.38 -4.51
CA ILE A 48 -9.17 -1.82 -4.37
C ILE A 48 -10.40 -2.55 -3.86
N SER A 49 -10.90 -2.17 -2.68
CA SER A 49 -11.96 -2.90 -1.99
C SER A 49 -13.31 -2.77 -2.70
N TYR A 50 -13.70 -1.55 -3.08
CA TYR A 50 -14.99 -1.32 -3.76
C TYR A 50 -15.06 -2.04 -5.11
N SER A 51 -13.96 -2.07 -5.86
CA SER A 51 -13.88 -2.74 -7.17
C SER A 51 -13.47 -4.21 -7.07
N SER A 52 -13.28 -4.75 -5.86
CA SER A 52 -12.85 -6.14 -5.61
C SER A 52 -11.61 -6.55 -6.39
N LEU A 53 -10.61 -5.66 -6.48
CA LEU A 53 -9.39 -5.90 -7.25
C LEU A 53 -8.44 -6.86 -6.52
N ASN A 54 -7.76 -7.70 -7.29
CA ASN A 54 -6.80 -8.67 -6.75
C ASN A 54 -5.42 -8.03 -6.49
N VAL A 55 -5.35 -7.16 -5.49
CA VAL A 55 -4.10 -6.54 -5.00
C VAL A 55 -3.71 -7.13 -3.66
N LYS A 56 -2.42 -7.40 -3.46
CA LYS A 56 -1.88 -7.85 -2.16
C LYS A 56 -1.24 -6.67 -1.45
N LEU A 57 -1.84 -6.28 -0.34
CA LEU A 57 -1.38 -5.21 0.55
C LEU A 57 -0.40 -5.81 1.56
N VAL A 58 0.82 -5.27 1.63
CA VAL A 58 1.93 -5.78 2.45
C VAL A 58 2.46 -4.67 3.35
N ALA A 59 1.74 -4.47 4.44
CA ALA A 59 2.06 -3.53 5.49
C ALA A 59 3.14 -4.11 6.41
N THR A 60 4.25 -3.38 6.54
CA THR A 60 5.37 -3.74 7.43
C THR A 60 5.52 -2.72 8.57
N HIS A 61 6.41 -2.98 9.53
CA HIS A 61 6.70 -2.03 10.61
C HIS A 61 5.44 -1.62 11.39
N SER A 62 4.55 -2.58 11.66
CA SER A 62 3.36 -2.36 12.51
C SER A 62 3.69 -2.54 13.99
N GLY A 63 3.01 -1.79 14.85
CA GLY A 63 3.07 -2.00 16.31
C GLY A 63 4.34 -1.42 16.95
N ILE A 64 4.61 -1.84 18.18
CA ILE A 64 5.59 -1.16 19.05
C ILE A 64 7.06 -1.51 18.77
N THR A 65 7.33 -2.50 17.91
CA THR A 65 8.67 -3.05 17.70
C THR A 65 9.53 -2.27 16.71
N VAL A 66 9.01 -1.18 16.14
CA VAL A 66 9.75 -0.29 15.22
C VAL A 66 10.84 0.53 15.95
N ALA A 67 10.83 0.51 17.30
CA ALA A 67 11.83 1.09 18.17
C ALA A 67 12.03 2.61 17.97
N GLU A 68 13.06 3.03 17.25
CA GLU A 68 13.59 4.40 17.26
C GLU A 68 12.78 5.38 16.38
N ASP A 69 11.99 4.88 15.43
CA ASP A 69 11.18 5.71 14.52
C ASP A 69 10.04 6.47 15.21
N GLY A 70 9.77 6.15 16.48
CA GLY A 70 8.89 6.89 17.35
C GLY A 70 7.39 6.68 17.06
N ALA A 71 6.56 7.45 17.77
CA ALA A 71 5.11 7.27 17.78
C ALA A 71 4.42 7.53 16.43
N SER A 72 5.05 8.27 15.51
CA SER A 72 4.49 8.52 14.17
C SER A 72 4.57 7.31 13.23
N HIS A 73 5.33 6.28 13.61
CA HIS A 73 5.55 5.08 12.80
C HIS A 73 4.89 3.82 13.39
N GLN A 74 4.00 3.98 14.38
CA GLN A 74 3.24 2.89 15.02
C GLN A 74 1.79 2.84 14.54
#